data_AF-A0A368TE60-F1
#
_entry.id   AF-A0A368TE60-F1
#
_cell.length_a   1.000
_cell.length_b   1.000
_cell.length_c   1.000
_cell.angle_alpha   90.00
_cell.angle_beta   90.00
_cell.angle_gamma   90.00
#
_symmetry.space_group_name_H-M   'P 1'
#
loop_
_entity.id
_entity.type
_entity.pdbx_description
1 polymer ?
#
loop_
_entity_poly.entity_id
_entity_poly.type
_entity_poly.pdbx_seq_one_letter_code
_entity_poly.pdbx_strand_id
1 'polypeptide(L)'
;MTLNLALMGTIFILPVYMQQVLHYTAIQTGIYLIPLSFSILFISFVTGPISQKINNKYLLLFGIFIAAIGVFVLQNRFSGPEIVTGSDLAIGLLIYGVGMGFVLALLGNMLISAVAIDGYLI
;
A
#
# COMPACT_ATOMS: atom_id res chain seq x y z
N MET A 1 -12.72 8.81 -8.45
CA MET A 1 -11.90 9.87 -7.84
C MET A 1 -11.58 9.62 -6.36
N THR A 2 -12.52 9.05 -5.59
CA THR A 2 -12.34 8.68 -4.17
C THR A 2 -11.19 7.72 -3.89
N LEU A 3 -10.96 6.69 -4.73
CA LEU A 3 -9.86 5.74 -4.53
C LEU A 3 -8.48 6.41 -4.62
N ASN A 4 -8.26 7.28 -5.62
CA ASN A 4 -6.98 8.01 -5.76
C ASN A 4 -6.75 9.01 -4.61
N LEU A 5 -7.79 9.68 -4.14
CA LEU A 5 -7.72 10.57 -2.97
C LEU A 5 -7.33 9.79 -1.70
N ALA A 6 -7.95 8.64 -1.46
CA ALA A 6 -7.63 7.78 -0.33
C ALA A 6 -6.19 7.23 -0.42
N LEU A 7 -5.78 6.78 -1.61
CA LEU A 7 -4.43 6.25 -1.85
C LEU A 7 -3.33 7.31 -1.67
N MET A 8 -3.47 8.46 -2.32
CA MET A 8 -2.47 9.53 -2.26
C MET A 8 -2.45 10.21 -0.88
N GLY A 9 -3.61 10.38 -0.25
CA GLY A 9 -3.70 10.95 1.11
C GLY A 9 -3.01 10.08 2.16
N THR A 10 -3.15 8.75 2.05
CA THR A 10 -2.54 7.80 2.99
C THR A 10 -1.02 7.71 2.83
N ILE A 11 -0.51 7.78 1.60
CA ILE A 11 0.94 7.78 1.35
C ILE A 11 1.57 9.10 1.83
N PHE A 12 0.83 10.21 1.75
CA PHE A 12 1.32 11.53 2.15
C PHE A 12 1.29 11.76 3.68
N ILE A 13 0.31 11.21 4.39
CA ILE A 13 0.16 11.47 5.83
C ILE A 13 1.34 10.95 6.66
N LEU A 14 1.97 9.84 6.25
CA LEU A 14 3.07 9.20 6.97
C LEU A 14 4.34 10.07 7.03
N PRO A 15 4.93 10.55 5.92
CA PRO A 15 6.10 11.42 5.98
C PRO A 15 5.80 12.76 6.67
N VAL A 16 4.60 13.30 6.49
CA VAL A 16 4.18 14.52 7.19
C VAL A 16 4.14 14.30 8.70
N TYR A 17 3.57 13.18 9.17
CA TYR A 17 3.55 12.83 10.58
C TYR A 17 4.97 12.67 11.15
N MET A 18 5.84 11.92 10.46
CA MET A 18 7.22 11.74 10.89
C MET A 18 7.99 13.05 11.02
N GLN A 19 7.79 14.00 10.09
CA GLN A 19 8.51 15.27 10.10
C GLN A 19 7.90 16.32 11.05
N GLN A 20 6.57 16.41 11.09
CA GLN A 20 5.87 17.45 11.86
C GLN A 20 5.62 17.05 13.32
N VAL A 21 5.38 15.76 13.59
CA VAL A 21 5.04 15.25 14.94
C VAL A 21 6.23 14.56 15.59
N LEU A 22 6.93 13.67 14.87
CA LEU A 22 8.12 13.00 15.42
C LEU A 22 9.40 13.83 15.27
N HIS A 23 9.32 14.98 14.59
CA HIS A 23 10.45 15.88 14.32
C HIS A 23 11.65 15.19 13.64
N TYR A 24 11.38 14.18 12.82
CA TYR A 24 12.39 13.51 12.03
C TYR A 24 12.85 14.36 10.85
N THR A 25 14.12 14.23 10.49
CA THR A 25 14.63 14.83 9.25
C THR A 25 14.05 14.10 8.02
N ALA A 26 14.10 14.74 6.86
CA ALA A 26 13.68 14.13 5.60
C ALA A 26 14.41 12.81 5.31
N ILE A 27 15.71 12.74 5.64
CA ILE A 27 16.53 11.55 5.46
C ILE A 27 16.09 10.43 6.41
N GLN A 28 15.87 10.73 7.69
CA GLN A 28 15.37 9.75 8.67
C GLN A 28 14.00 9.22 8.27
N THR A 29 13.09 10.11 7.85
CA THR A 29 11.77 9.75 7.32
C THR A 29 11.89 8.79 6.14
N GLY A 30 12.78 9.09 5.19
CA GLY A 30 13.06 8.21 4.06
C GLY A 30 13.53 6.82 4.47
N ILE A 31 14.42 6.72 5.47
CA ILE A 31 14.91 5.44 6.01
C ILE A 31 13.75 4.63 6.61
N TYR A 32 12.87 5.26 7.40
CA TYR A 32 11.73 4.56 8.01
C TYR A 32 10.65 4.15 7.00
N LEU A 33 10.63 4.73 5.81
CA LEU A 33 9.73 4.33 4.72
C LEU A 33 10.29 3.21 3.84
N ILE A 34 11.54 2.79 4.02
CA ILE A 34 12.13 1.67 3.26
C ILE A 34 11.30 0.38 3.33
N PRO A 35 10.79 -0.06 4.51
CA PRO A 35 9.99 -1.28 4.59
C PRO A 35 8.75 -1.26 3.68
N LEU A 36 8.10 -0.09 3.56
CA LEU A 36 6.95 0.11 2.68
C LEU A 36 7.35 -0.13 1.21
N SER A 37 8.34 0.63 0.73
CA SER A 37 8.78 0.58 -0.66
C SER A 37 9.33 -0.80 -1.04
N PHE A 38 10.09 -1.41 -0.14
CA PHE A 38 10.63 -2.76 -0.34
C PHE A 38 9.52 -3.80 -0.49
N SER A 39 8.50 -3.75 0.36
CA SER A 39 7.37 -4.69 0.32
C SER A 39 6.56 -4.54 -0.97
N ILE A 40 6.27 -3.29 -1.36
CA ILE A 40 5.55 -3.00 -2.61
C ILE A 40 6.33 -3.57 -3.80
N LEU A 41 7.63 -3.28 -3.87
CA LEU A 41 8.49 -3.74 -4.95
C LEU A 41 8.52 -5.27 -5.02
N PHE A 42 8.80 -5.91 -3.89
CA PHE A 42 8.90 -7.37 -3.81
C PHE A 42 7.59 -8.06 -4.21
N ILE A 43 6.47 -7.62 -3.65
CA ILE A 43 5.17 -8.20 -3.94
C ILE A 43 4.71 -7.91 -5.37
N SER A 44 5.06 -6.76 -5.94
CA SER A 44 4.73 -6.47 -7.36
C SER A 44 5.37 -7.48 -8.30
N PHE A 45 6.63 -7.88 -8.05
CA PHE A 45 7.29 -8.93 -8.83
C PHE A 45 6.63 -10.31 -8.62
N VAL A 46 6.28 -10.65 -7.38
CA VAL A 46 5.66 -11.92 -7.04
C VAL A 46 4.23 -12.03 -7.61
N THR A 47 3.51 -10.91 -7.72
CA THR A 47 2.12 -10.88 -8.18
C THR A 47 1.98 -11.29 -9.65
N GLY A 48 2.92 -10.93 -10.51
CA GLY A 48 2.86 -11.22 -11.95
C GLY A 48 2.64 -12.70 -12.32
N PRO A 49 3.45 -13.66 -11.85
CA PRO A 49 3.22 -15.07 -12.13
C PRO A 49 1.96 -15.62 -11.42
N ILE A 50 1.57 -15.08 -10.27
CA ILE A 50 0.36 -15.51 -9.55
C ILE A 50 -0.91 -15.08 -10.29
N SER A 51 -0.91 -13.88 -10.87
CA SER A 51 -2.04 -13.34 -11.64
C SER A 51 -2.32 -14.11 -12.93
N GLN A 52 -1.38 -14.93 -13.41
CA GLN A 52 -1.61 -15.83 -14.55
C GLN A 52 -2.40 -17.09 -14.16
N LYS A 53 -2.40 -17.47 -12.87
CA LYS A 53 -3.03 -18.71 -12.38
C LYS A 53 -4.34 -18.46 -11.63
N ILE A 54 -4.48 -17.29 -11.00
CA ILE A 54 -5.64 -16.92 -10.18
C ILE A 54 -6.35 -15.74 -10.82
N ASN A 55 -7.69 -15.71 -10.74
CA ASN A 55 -8.45 -14.57 -11.23
C ASN A 55 -8.04 -13.28 -10.51
N ASN A 56 -7.61 -12.29 -11.29
CA ASN A 56 -7.12 -11.00 -10.83
C ASN A 56 -8.08 -10.32 -9.86
N LYS A 57 -9.41 -10.47 -10.02
CA LYS A 57 -10.42 -9.84 -9.16
C LYS A 57 -10.29 -10.27 -7.70
N TYR A 58 -10.10 -11.56 -7.45
CA TYR A 58 -9.92 -12.07 -6.08
C TYR A 58 -8.57 -11.66 -5.51
N LEU A 59 -7.53 -11.65 -6.35
CA LEU A 59 -6.19 -11.26 -5.96
C LEU A 59 -6.13 -9.77 -5.56
N LEU A 60 -6.86 -8.91 -6.27
CA LEU A 60 -7.03 -7.51 -5.91
C LEU A 60 -7.77 -7.35 -4.58
N LEU A 61 -8.87 -8.08 -4.39
CA LEU A 61 -9.65 -8.01 -3.16
C LEU A 61 -8.82 -8.45 -1.94
N PHE A 62 -8.00 -9.48 -2.12
CA PHE A 62 -7.04 -9.94 -1.12
C PHE A 62 -5.98 -8.87 -0.79
N GLY A 63 -5.42 -8.20 -1.81
CA GLY A 63 -4.50 -7.07 -1.61
C GLY A 63 -5.12 -5.92 -0.82
N ILE A 64 -6.36 -5.54 -1.15
CA ILE A 64 -7.11 -4.52 -0.42
C ILE A 64 -7.33 -4.93 1.04
N PHE A 65 -7.68 -6.20 1.28
CA PHE A 65 -7.87 -6.71 2.64
C PHE A 65 -6.57 -6.66 3.46
N ILE A 66 -5.44 -7.09 2.89
CA ILE A 66 -4.14 -6.98 3.56
C ILE A 66 -3.77 -5.51 3.83
N ALA A 67 -4.00 -4.62 2.86
CA ALA A 67 -3.73 -3.20 3.04
C ALA A 67 -4.56 -2.63 4.21
N ALA A 68 -5.83 -3.02 4.33
CA ALA A 68 -6.68 -2.62 5.45
C ALA A 68 -6.14 -3.11 6.80
N ILE A 69 -5.63 -4.34 6.88
CA ILE A 69 -4.96 -4.87 8.08
C ILE A 69 -3.71 -4.03 8.41
N GLY A 70 -2.90 -3.69 7.40
CA GLY A 70 -1.71 -2.85 7.60
C GLY A 70 -2.04 -1.48 8.18
N VAL A 71 -3.09 -0.84 7.66
CA VAL A 71 -3.59 0.44 8.19
C VAL A 71 -4.11 0.28 9.62
N PHE A 72 -4.83 -0.79 9.94
CA PHE A 72 -5.31 -1.06 11.29
C PHE A 72 -4.16 -1.26 12.29
N VAL A 73 -3.10 -1.96 11.88
CA VAL A 73 -1.89 -2.13 12.70
C VAL A 73 -1.19 -0.79 12.94
N LEU A 74 -1.07 0.06 11.91
CA LEU A 74 -0.50 1.40 12.04
C LEU A 74 -1.36 2.28 12.97
N GLN A 75 -2.68 2.25 12.82
CA GLN A 75 -3.62 3.00 13.68
C GLN A 75 -3.42 2.67 15.16
N ASN A 76 -3.31 1.38 15.49
CA ASN A 76 -3.10 0.95 16.88
C ASN A 76 -1.80 1.51 17.49
N ARG A 77 -0.77 1.76 16.66
CA ARG A 77 0.47 2.40 17.11
C ARG A 77 0.29 3.90 17.34
N PHE A 78 -0.55 4.57 16.56
CA PHE A 78 -0.82 6.00 16.76
C PHE A 78 -1.75 6.31 17.94
N SER A 79 -2.57 5.35 18.38
CA SER A 79 -3.55 5.54 19.46
C SER A 79 -3.05 5.17 20.86
N GLY A 80 -1.82 4.66 21.00
CA GLY A 80 -1.24 4.27 22.29
C GLY A 80 -0.70 5.46 23.10
N PRO A 81 -0.60 5.34 24.44
CA PRO A 81 0.04 6.34 25.31
C PRO A 81 1.58 6.35 25.23
N GLU A 82 2.18 5.45 24.44
CA GLU A 82 3.62 5.26 24.33
C GLU A 82 4.24 6.20 23.28
N ILE A 83 5.51 6.56 23.48
CA ILE A 83 6.30 7.34 22.53
C ILE A 83 6.50 6.49 21.27
N VAL A 84 5.83 6.85 20.18
CA VAL A 84 5.94 6.14 18.90
C VAL A 84 7.33 6.37 18.30
N THR A 85 8.08 5.29 18.07
CA THR A 85 9.36 5.35 17.36
C THR A 85 9.18 4.94 15.90
N GLY A 86 9.98 5.48 14.98
CA GLY A 86 9.90 5.15 13.55
C GLY A 86 10.05 3.65 13.24
N SER A 87 10.76 2.89 14.08
CA SER A 87 10.87 1.43 13.99
C SER A 87 9.56 0.70 14.27
N ASP A 88 8.70 1.25 15.13
CA ASP A 88 7.44 0.61 15.52
C ASP A 88 6.43 0.60 14.38
N LEU A 89 6.62 1.51 13.42
CA LEU A 89 5.82 1.61 12.21
C LEU A 89 6.23 0.58 11.16
N ALA A 90 7.44 0.00 11.25
CA ALA A 90 7.98 -0.87 10.21
C ALA A 90 7.07 -2.06 9.90
N ILE A 91 6.50 -2.72 10.91
CA ILE A 91 5.62 -3.87 10.71
C ILE A 91 4.32 -3.50 9.99
N GLY A 92 3.72 -2.37 10.38
CA GLY A 92 2.51 -1.87 9.74
C GLY A 92 2.77 -1.44 8.29
N LEU A 93 3.92 -0.82 8.04
CA LEU A 93 4.38 -0.43 6.71
C LEU A 93 4.67 -1.64 5.81
N LEU A 94 5.26 -2.71 6.34
CA LEU A 94 5.45 -3.97 5.61
C LEU A 94 4.11 -4.55 5.18
N ILE A 95 3.18 -4.74 6.13
CA ILE A 95 1.87 -5.34 5.85
C ILE A 95 1.10 -4.46 4.84
N TYR A 96 1.07 -3.15 5.06
CA TYR A 96 0.42 -2.23 4.13
C TYR A 96 1.06 -2.28 2.74
N GLY A 97 2.39 -2.28 2.67
CA GLY A 97 3.14 -2.38 1.43
C GLY A 97 2.89 -3.68 0.67
N VAL A 98 2.71 -4.80 1.37
CA VAL A 98 2.30 -6.07 0.74
C VAL A 98 0.94 -5.94 0.06
N GLY A 99 -0.06 -5.42 0.78
CA GLY A 99 -1.39 -5.21 0.21
C GLY A 99 -1.37 -4.26 -0.99
N MET A 100 -0.62 -3.17 -0.87
CA MET A 100 -0.44 -2.19 -1.94
C MET A 100 0.30 -2.74 -3.17
N GLY A 101 1.27 -3.64 -2.98
CA GLY A 101 1.97 -4.30 -4.09
C GLY A 101 1.01 -5.08 -5.01
N PHE A 102 0.07 -5.83 -4.42
CA PHE A 102 -0.99 -6.50 -5.20
C PHE A 102 -1.89 -5.50 -5.91
N VAL A 103 -2.34 -4.46 -5.21
CA VAL A 103 -3.26 -3.44 -5.76
C VAL A 103 -2.64 -2.74 -6.97
N LEU A 104 -1.41 -2.26 -6.83
CA LEU A 104 -0.72 -1.52 -7.89
C LEU A 104 -0.38 -2.41 -9.09
N ALA A 105 0.03 -3.66 -8.86
CA ALA A 105 0.35 -4.60 -9.94
C ALA A 105 -0.88 -5.00 -10.77
N LEU A 106 -2.07 -5.05 -10.15
CA LEU A 106 -3.30 -5.54 -10.80
C LEU A 106 -4.17 -4.43 -11.38
N LEU A 107 -4.14 -3.22 -10.81
CA LEU A 107 -4.96 -2.09 -11.26
C LEU A 107 -4.77 -1.78 -12.74
N GLY A 108 -3.52 -1.71 -13.21
CA GLY A 108 -3.23 -1.41 -14.62
C GLY A 108 -3.84 -2.43 -15.58
N ASN A 109 -3.68 -3.72 -15.28
CA ASN A 109 -4.19 -4.81 -16.12
C ASN A 109 -5.73 -4.85 -16.17
N MET A 110 -6.40 -4.57 -15.04
CA MET A 110 -7.86 -4.56 -14.99
C MET A 110 -8.48 -3.38 -15.75
N LEU A 111 -7.86 -2.19 -15.69
CA LEU A 111 -8.35 -1.03 -16.42
C LEU A 111 -8.31 -1.26 -17.94
N ILE A 112 -7.22 -1.85 -18.44
CA ILE A 112 -7.07 -2.19 -19.86
C ILE A 112 -8.07 -3.28 -20.27
N SER A 113 -8.23 -4.31 -19.43
CA SER A 113 -9.21 -5.38 -19.70
C SER A 113 -10.65 -4.87 -19.71
N ALA A 114 -11.00 -3.90 -18.86
CA ALA A 114 -12.34 -3.33 -18.82
C ALA A 114 -12.67 -2.57 -20.11
N VAL A 115 -11.74 -1.77 -20.62
CA VAL A 115 -11.90 -1.04 -21.89
C VAL A 115 -11.97 -1.98 -23.10
N ALA A 116 -11.22 -3.09 -23.08
CA ALA A 116 -11.26 -4.07 -24.16
C ALA A 116 -12.61 -4.80 -24.30
N ILE A 117 -13.40 -4.90 -23.23
CA ILE A 117 -14.72 -5.54 -23.24
C ILE A 117 -15.76 -4.64 -23.93
N ASP A 118 -15.66 -3.32 -23.78
CA ASP A 118 -16.58 -2.35 -24.42
C ASP A 118 -16.32 -2.18 -25.93
N GLY A 119 -15.07 -2.37 -26.38
CA GLY A 119 -14.70 -2.24 -27.79
C GLY A 119 -15.19 -3.37 -28.70
N TYR A 120 -15.72 -4.47 -28.15
CA TYR A 120 -16.24 -5.61 -28.93
C TYR A 120 -17.77 -5.54 -29.14
N LEU A 121 -18.43 -4.53 -28.57
CA LEU A 121 -19.89 -4.32 -28.67
C LEU A 121 -20.30 -3.20 -29.65
N ILE A 122 -19.39 -2.79 -30.54
CA ILE A 122 -19.63 -1.83 -31.64
C ILE A 122 -19.26 -2.43 -32.98
#